data_AF-A0AA37Q879-F1
#
_entry.id   AF-A0AA37Q879-F1
#
_cell.length_a   1.000
_cell.length_b   1.000
_cell.length_c   1.000
_cell.angle_alpha   90.00
_cell.angle_beta   90.00
_cell.angle_gamma   90.00
#
_symmetry.space_group_name_H-M   'P 1'
#
loop_
_entity.id
_entity.type
_entity.pdbx_description
1 polymer ?
#
loop_
_entity_poly.entity_id
_entity_poly.type
_entity_poly.pdbx_seq_one_letter_code
_entity_poly.pdbx_strand_id
1 'polypeptide(L)'
;MIAAARAGGGRRIRIAALVLAAQACRPPAPAAVPAVVEPFPAIAARTWSTTREAAAELQRRGEPAQADSLLTEFRTRFPGTPAATEALFQRALLRADPTSRASAPRAAVSDLDAYEAGGELQPHHAASGVIRRLLLQNDSLRVAIAAERISAAVLVPRDSLKPRDDEVVKLRAELEQTRAELDRVRRRLAPRRRP
;
A
#
# COMPACT_ATOMS: atom_id res chain seq x y z
N MET A 1 -10.82 94.85 -52.75
CA MET A 1 -9.98 93.76 -53.29
C MET A 1 -10.70 92.45 -52.98
N ILE A 2 -11.61 91.95 -53.81
CA ILE A 2 -11.44 91.22 -55.10
C ILE A 2 -10.42 90.07 -55.01
N ALA A 3 -10.94 88.84 -55.04
CA ALA A 3 -10.52 87.66 -55.84
C ALA A 3 -11.05 86.39 -55.14
N ALA A 4 -12.14 85.73 -55.56
CA ALA A 4 -12.32 84.88 -56.74
C ALA A 4 -11.40 83.64 -56.77
N ALA A 5 -11.97 82.43 -56.59
CA ALA A 5 -11.64 81.25 -57.40
C ALA A 5 -12.67 80.12 -57.20
N ARG A 6 -13.18 79.62 -58.33
CA ARG A 6 -14.04 78.45 -58.52
C ARG A 6 -13.24 77.14 -58.45
N ALA A 7 -13.92 76.06 -58.06
CA ALA A 7 -13.94 74.71 -58.66
C ALA A 7 -14.39 73.75 -57.55
N GLY A 8 -15.38 72.87 -57.70
CA GLY A 8 -15.70 72.05 -58.85
C GLY A 8 -15.55 70.59 -58.42
N GLY A 9 -16.57 69.76 -58.62
CA GLY A 9 -16.39 68.32 -58.73
C GLY A 9 -17.06 67.46 -57.66
N GLY A 10 -18.00 66.63 -58.13
CA GLY A 10 -17.88 65.21 -57.84
C GLY A 10 -18.94 64.61 -56.93
N ARG A 11 -20.08 64.27 -57.53
CA ARG A 11 -20.95 63.13 -57.18
C ARG A 11 -20.19 62.02 -56.45
N ARG A 12 -20.58 61.71 -55.20
CA ARG A 12 -20.63 60.34 -54.66
C ARG A 12 -21.75 60.20 -53.63
N ILE A 13 -22.98 60.08 -54.14
CA ILE A 13 -24.03 59.35 -53.43
C ILE A 13 -23.62 57.87 -53.47
N ARG A 14 -23.22 57.31 -52.33
CA ARG A 14 -23.06 55.87 -52.14
C ARG A 14 -23.89 55.43 -50.95
N ILE A 15 -25.11 55.02 -51.27
CA ILE A 15 -25.85 53.86 -50.76
C ILE A 15 -25.32 53.36 -49.40
N ALA A 16 -25.95 53.85 -48.33
CA ALA A 16 -25.84 53.29 -46.99
C ALA A 16 -27.23 52.83 -46.55
N ALA A 17 -27.71 51.74 -47.16
CA ALA A 17 -28.95 51.08 -46.76
C ALA A 17 -28.97 49.67 -47.31
N LEU A 18 -28.41 48.69 -46.56
CA LEU A 18 -28.74 47.25 -46.62
C LEU A 18 -27.75 46.40 -45.79
N VAL A 19 -27.76 46.53 -44.45
CA VAL A 19 -27.16 45.50 -43.56
C VAL A 19 -28.06 45.19 -42.33
N LEU A 20 -29.26 45.77 -42.23
CA LEU A 20 -30.10 45.64 -41.03
C LEU A 20 -31.09 44.46 -41.01
N ALA A 21 -31.10 43.59 -42.03
CA ALA A 21 -32.10 42.50 -42.13
C ALA A 21 -31.57 41.08 -41.81
N ALA A 22 -30.30 40.90 -41.45
CA ALA A 22 -29.71 39.56 -41.26
C ALA A 22 -29.64 39.07 -39.80
N GLN A 23 -30.12 39.83 -38.81
CA GLN A 23 -30.04 39.46 -37.39
C GLN A 23 -31.33 38.86 -36.81
N ALA A 24 -32.39 38.69 -37.62
CA ALA A 24 -33.69 38.21 -37.16
C ALA A 24 -33.82 36.67 -37.06
N CYS A 25 -32.81 35.91 -37.53
CA CYS A 25 -32.82 34.44 -37.50
C CYS A 25 -31.69 33.86 -36.64
N ARG A 26 -31.32 34.51 -35.53
CA ARG A 26 -30.42 33.88 -34.56
C ARG A 26 -31.25 32.87 -33.75
N PRO A 27 -31.02 31.55 -33.89
CA PRO A 27 -31.71 30.57 -33.07
C PRO A 27 -31.44 30.90 -31.60
N PRO A 28 -32.43 30.80 -30.71
CA PRO A 28 -32.22 30.99 -29.29
C PRO A 28 -31.09 30.07 -28.84
N ALA A 29 -30.14 30.63 -28.07
CA ALA A 29 -29.05 29.84 -27.51
C ALA A 29 -29.64 28.61 -26.80
N PRO A 30 -29.12 27.40 -27.03
CA PRO A 30 -29.64 26.21 -26.38
C PRO A 30 -29.62 26.45 -24.87
N ALA A 31 -30.76 26.23 -24.22
CA ALA A 31 -30.88 26.35 -22.77
C ALA A 31 -29.76 25.52 -22.13
N ALA A 32 -28.96 26.16 -21.28
CA ALA A 32 -27.88 25.49 -20.57
C ALA A 32 -28.48 24.29 -19.81
N VAL A 33 -28.11 23.08 -20.21
CA VAL A 33 -28.54 21.87 -19.51
C VAL A 33 -28.03 21.99 -18.08
N PRO A 34 -28.89 21.90 -17.05
CA PRO A 34 -28.43 22.00 -15.67
C PRO A 34 -27.40 20.90 -15.43
N ALA A 35 -26.21 21.28 -14.95
CA ALA A 35 -25.18 20.31 -14.58
C ALA A 35 -25.77 19.34 -13.54
N VAL A 36 -25.77 18.04 -13.86
CA VAL A 36 -26.18 17.01 -12.91
C VAL A 36 -25.17 17.03 -11.77
N VAL A 37 -25.58 17.55 -10.61
CA VAL A 37 -24.76 17.49 -9.40
C VAL A 37 -24.81 16.05 -8.90
N GLU A 38 -23.74 15.31 -9.14
CA GLU A 38 -23.66 13.94 -8.64
C GLU A 38 -23.60 13.92 -7.10
N PRO A 39 -24.32 12.98 -6.46
CA PRO A 39 -24.27 12.85 -5.01
C PRO A 39 -22.87 12.41 -4.57
N PHE A 40 -22.37 13.02 -3.49
CA PHE A 40 -21.03 12.78 -2.96
C PHE A 40 -20.65 11.29 -2.77
N PRO A 41 -21.54 10.40 -2.28
CA PRO A 41 -21.25 8.96 -2.20
C PRO A 41 -21.03 8.28 -3.57
N ALA A 42 -21.69 8.74 -4.64
CA ALA A 42 -21.51 8.19 -5.97
C ALA A 42 -20.14 8.56 -6.56
N ILE A 43 -19.69 9.80 -6.30
CA ILE A 43 -18.33 10.24 -6.66
C ILE A 43 -17.30 9.36 -5.94
N ALA A 44 -17.45 9.16 -4.62
CA ALA A 44 -16.55 8.32 -3.83
C ALA A 44 -16.49 6.89 -4.37
N ALA A 45 -17.63 6.27 -4.67
CA ALA A 45 -17.69 4.91 -5.20
C ALA A 45 -16.97 4.76 -6.54
N ARG A 46 -17.10 5.75 -7.45
CA ARG A 46 -16.39 5.75 -8.74
C ARG A 46 -14.88 5.96 -8.57
N THR A 47 -14.47 6.88 -7.70
CA THR A 47 -13.04 7.13 -7.43
C THR A 47 -12.39 5.96 -6.69
N TRP A 48 -13.16 5.20 -5.91
CA TRP A 48 -12.64 4.08 -5.13
C TRP A 48 -12.00 2.99 -5.98
N SER A 49 -12.61 2.62 -7.12
CA SER A 49 -12.06 1.55 -7.97
C SER A 49 -10.64 1.87 -8.46
N THR A 50 -10.44 3.09 -8.95
CA THR A 50 -9.13 3.54 -9.44
C THR A 50 -8.12 3.71 -8.31
N THR A 51 -8.53 4.24 -7.16
CA THR A 51 -7.66 4.34 -5.96
C THR A 51 -7.23 2.96 -5.47
N ARG A 52 -8.15 1.99 -5.40
CA ARG A 52 -7.85 0.62 -4.97
C ARG A 52 -6.88 -0.08 -5.93
N GLU A 53 -7.09 0.06 -7.23
CA GLU A 53 -6.19 -0.49 -8.25
C GLU A 53 -4.79 0.12 -8.18
N ALA A 54 -4.69 1.45 -8.02
CA ALA A 54 -3.43 2.14 -7.84
C ALA A 54 -2.69 1.71 -6.56
N ALA A 55 -3.41 1.57 -5.43
CA ALA A 55 -2.83 1.08 -4.19
C ALA A 55 -2.31 -0.36 -4.33
N ALA A 56 -3.06 -1.24 -5.00
CA ALA A 56 -2.64 -2.62 -5.28
C ALA A 56 -1.40 -2.68 -6.18
N GLU A 57 -1.28 -1.77 -7.16
CA GLU A 57 -0.09 -1.65 -8.00
C GLU A 57 1.13 -1.17 -7.22
N LEU A 58 0.98 -0.16 -6.36
CA LEU A 58 2.04 0.30 -5.46
C LEU A 58 2.52 -0.84 -4.54
N GLN A 59 1.60 -1.67 -4.03
CA GLN A 59 1.95 -2.84 -3.24
C GLN A 59 2.77 -3.86 -4.06
N ARG A 60 2.35 -4.17 -5.30
CA ARG A 60 3.10 -5.09 -6.18
C ARG A 60 4.51 -4.59 -6.51
N ARG A 61 4.71 -3.28 -6.58
CA ARG A 61 6.03 -2.65 -6.78
C ARG A 61 6.91 -2.64 -5.53
N GLY A 62 6.41 -3.12 -4.39
CA GLY A 62 7.13 -3.07 -3.13
C GLY A 62 7.13 -1.69 -2.47
N GLU A 63 6.11 -0.86 -2.76
CA GLU A 63 5.93 0.48 -2.22
C GLU A 63 4.71 0.59 -1.27
N PRO A 64 4.61 -0.26 -0.22
CA PRO A 64 3.41 -0.34 0.63
C PRO A 64 3.14 0.94 1.43
N ALA A 65 4.16 1.75 1.72
CA ALA A 65 3.99 3.04 2.40
C ALA A 65 3.27 4.08 1.52
N GLN A 66 3.54 4.08 0.21
CA GLN A 66 2.83 4.94 -0.73
C GLN A 66 1.38 4.46 -0.91
N ALA A 67 1.17 3.13 -0.97
CA ALA A 67 -0.17 2.54 -1.00
C ALA A 67 -1.01 2.95 0.24
N ASP A 68 -0.44 2.84 1.44
CA ASP A 68 -1.11 3.28 2.68
C ASP A 68 -1.40 4.79 2.70
N SER A 69 -0.49 5.60 2.17
CA SER A 69 -0.67 7.05 2.06
C SER A 69 -1.84 7.40 1.12
N LEU A 70 -1.89 6.76 -0.05
CA LEU A 70 -2.98 6.93 -1.02
C LEU A 70 -4.34 6.54 -0.44
N LEU A 71 -4.42 5.42 0.27
CA LEU A 71 -5.65 4.98 0.94
C LEU A 71 -6.05 5.91 2.09
N THR A 72 -5.06 6.46 2.82
CA THR A 72 -5.30 7.44 3.87
C THR A 72 -5.88 8.73 3.29
N GLU A 73 -5.30 9.25 2.20
CA GLU A 73 -5.79 10.44 1.50
C GLU A 73 -7.21 10.23 0.96
N PHE A 74 -7.50 9.07 0.38
CA PHE A 74 -8.85 8.76 -0.06
C PHE A 74 -9.87 8.86 1.09
N ARG A 75 -9.53 8.29 2.24
CA ARG A 75 -10.41 8.30 3.42
C ARG A 75 -10.61 9.70 4.00
N THR A 76 -9.58 10.53 4.02
CA THR A 76 -9.71 11.92 4.47
C THR A 76 -10.55 12.76 3.51
N ARG A 77 -10.47 12.46 2.21
CA ARG A 77 -11.26 13.13 1.18
C ARG A 77 -12.73 12.72 1.15
N PHE A 78 -13.05 11.45 1.44
CA PHE A 78 -14.41 10.91 1.36
C PHE A 78 -14.93 10.34 2.70
N PRO A 79 -14.88 11.11 3.80
CA PRO A 79 -15.23 10.60 5.12
C PRO A 79 -16.69 10.13 5.19
N GLY A 80 -16.94 9.08 5.97
CA GLY A 80 -18.29 8.54 6.20
C GLY A 80 -18.91 7.80 5.01
N THR A 81 -18.18 7.62 3.90
CA THR A 81 -18.66 6.84 2.76
C THR A 81 -18.32 5.34 2.91
N PRO A 82 -19.11 4.42 2.32
CA PRO A 82 -18.76 2.99 2.31
C PRO A 82 -17.38 2.72 1.70
N ALA A 83 -16.99 3.49 0.68
CA ALA A 83 -15.67 3.41 0.08
C ALA A 83 -14.54 3.79 1.03
N ALA A 84 -14.75 4.80 1.88
CA ALA A 84 -13.78 5.18 2.92
C ALA A 84 -13.65 4.11 4.02
N THR A 85 -14.75 3.42 4.35
CA THR A 85 -14.70 2.24 5.22
C THR A 85 -13.93 1.11 4.55
N GLU A 86 -14.19 0.83 3.27
CA GLU A 86 -13.43 -0.18 2.52
C GLU A 86 -11.93 0.15 2.44
N ALA A 87 -11.56 1.43 2.36
CA ALA A 87 -10.16 1.85 2.45
C ALA A 87 -9.51 1.51 3.81
N LEU A 88 -10.24 1.49 4.93
CA LEU A 88 -9.73 0.99 6.22
C LEU A 88 -9.36 -0.49 6.14
N PHE A 89 -10.25 -1.32 5.56
CA PHE A 89 -9.99 -2.74 5.39
C PHE A 89 -8.73 -2.99 4.55
N GLN A 90 -8.60 -2.31 3.41
CA GLN A 90 -7.40 -2.44 2.56
C GLN A 90 -6.11 -2.01 3.27
N ARG A 91 -6.15 -0.93 4.08
CA ARG A 91 -5.01 -0.51 4.91
C ARG A 91 -4.65 -1.55 5.97
N ALA A 92 -5.66 -2.16 6.59
CA ALA A 92 -5.42 -3.23 7.55
C ALA A 92 -4.69 -4.41 6.90
N LEU A 93 -5.07 -4.82 5.68
CA LEU A 93 -4.37 -5.89 4.95
C LEU A 93 -2.90 -5.54 4.68
N LEU A 94 -2.63 -4.31 4.22
CA LEU A 94 -1.27 -3.82 3.95
C LEU A 94 -0.37 -3.84 5.20
N ARG A 95 -0.94 -3.49 6.35
CA ARG A 95 -0.22 -3.41 7.65
C ARG A 95 -0.12 -4.75 8.35
N ALA A 96 -1.05 -5.67 8.06
CA ALA A 96 -1.04 -7.03 8.58
C ALA A 96 0.05 -7.91 7.96
N ASP A 97 0.45 -7.60 6.72
CA ASP A 97 1.47 -8.35 6.00
C ASP A 97 2.83 -8.28 6.72
N PRO A 98 3.38 -9.41 7.21
CA PRO A 98 4.68 -9.43 7.89
C PRO A 98 5.86 -9.26 6.94
N THR A 99 5.67 -9.42 5.64
CA THR A 99 6.71 -9.24 4.61
C THR A 99 6.84 -7.80 4.13
N SER A 100 5.81 -6.99 4.40
CA SER A 100 5.74 -5.58 4.04
C SER A 100 6.65 -4.72 4.92
N ARG A 101 7.35 -3.74 4.31
CA ARG A 101 8.08 -2.71 5.08
C ARG A 101 7.15 -1.80 5.89
N ALA A 102 5.87 -1.75 5.53
CA ALA A 102 4.85 -1.01 6.27
C ALA A 102 4.14 -1.88 7.32
N SER A 103 4.69 -3.05 7.66
CA SER A 103 4.08 -3.95 8.64
C SER A 103 3.91 -3.25 9.98
N ALA A 104 2.66 -3.21 10.45
CA ALA A 104 2.28 -2.65 11.73
C ALA A 104 1.07 -3.43 12.28
N PRO A 105 1.25 -4.66 12.80
CA PRO A 105 0.14 -5.55 13.15
C PRO A 105 -0.86 -4.95 14.14
N ARG A 106 -0.39 -4.17 15.12
CA ARG A 106 -1.28 -3.49 16.08
C ARG A 106 -2.13 -2.40 15.43
N ALA A 107 -1.55 -1.64 14.49
CA ALA A 107 -2.30 -0.65 13.71
C ALA A 107 -3.31 -1.33 12.78
N ALA A 108 -2.98 -2.49 12.21
CA ALA A 108 -3.90 -3.29 11.42
C ALA A 108 -5.12 -3.73 12.23
N VAL A 109 -4.93 -4.19 13.49
CA VAL A 109 -6.06 -4.52 14.39
C VAL A 109 -6.95 -3.29 14.63
N SER A 110 -6.37 -2.13 14.91
CA SER A 110 -7.13 -0.89 15.09
C SER A 110 -7.92 -0.48 13.84
N ASP A 111 -7.36 -0.68 12.65
CA ASP A 111 -8.07 -0.40 11.39
C ASP A 111 -9.22 -1.41 11.16
N LEU A 112 -9.06 -2.68 11.55
CA LEU A 112 -10.12 -3.70 11.49
C LEU A 112 -11.23 -3.43 12.50
N ASP A 113 -10.91 -3.03 13.74
CA ASP A 113 -11.91 -2.63 14.74
C ASP A 113 -12.77 -1.46 14.20
N ALA A 114 -12.13 -0.49 13.55
CA ALA A 114 -12.83 0.64 12.91
C ALA A 114 -13.69 0.21 11.70
N TYR A 115 -13.25 -0.79 10.94
CA TYR A 115 -14.04 -1.37 9.85
C TYR A 115 -15.28 -2.12 10.37
N GLU A 116 -15.11 -2.96 11.40
CA GLU A 116 -16.19 -3.73 12.03
C GLU A 116 -17.23 -2.82 12.69
N ALA A 117 -16.83 -1.65 13.22
CA ALA A 117 -17.76 -0.63 13.72
C ALA A 117 -18.74 -0.12 12.64
N GLY A 118 -18.45 -0.34 11.35
CA GLY A 118 -19.33 -0.07 10.23
C GLY A 118 -20.50 -1.06 10.06
N GLY A 119 -20.58 -2.11 10.88
CA GLY A 119 -21.69 -3.07 10.96
C GLY A 119 -21.57 -4.28 10.02
N GLU A 120 -22.49 -5.24 10.18
CA GLU A 120 -22.48 -6.53 9.48
C GLU A 120 -22.73 -6.44 7.96
N LEU A 121 -23.26 -5.32 7.49
CA LEU A 121 -23.53 -5.07 6.07
C LEU A 121 -22.27 -4.75 5.25
N GLN A 122 -21.11 -4.60 5.91
CA GLN A 122 -19.85 -4.36 5.21
C GLN A 122 -19.44 -5.58 4.37
N PRO A 123 -18.96 -5.39 3.12
CA PRO A 123 -18.64 -6.50 2.21
C PRO A 123 -17.68 -7.55 2.78
N HIS A 124 -16.76 -7.15 3.68
CA HIS A 124 -15.74 -8.02 4.24
C HIS A 124 -15.88 -8.20 5.75
N HIS A 125 -17.06 -7.98 6.34
CA HIS A 125 -17.26 -8.09 7.79
C HIS A 125 -16.78 -9.45 8.36
N ALA A 126 -17.24 -10.57 7.79
CA ALA A 126 -16.83 -11.90 8.23
C ALA A 126 -15.32 -12.14 8.07
N ALA A 127 -14.74 -11.68 6.97
CA ALA A 127 -13.30 -11.82 6.71
C ALA A 127 -12.47 -10.96 7.68
N SER A 128 -12.91 -9.74 7.97
CA SER A 128 -12.24 -8.83 8.93
C SER A 128 -12.12 -9.45 10.32
N GLY A 129 -13.17 -10.09 10.81
CA GLY A 129 -13.15 -10.77 12.11
C GLY A 129 -12.22 -11.97 12.16
N VAL A 130 -12.10 -12.73 11.06
CA VAL A 130 -11.12 -13.83 10.96
C VAL A 130 -9.70 -13.29 11.00
N ILE A 131 -9.38 -12.28 10.18
CA ILE A 131 -8.05 -11.68 10.10
C ILE A 131 -7.65 -11.07 11.45
N ARG A 132 -8.57 -10.37 12.11
CA ARG A 132 -8.37 -9.80 13.44
C ARG A 132 -7.99 -10.86 14.47
N ARG A 133 -8.71 -11.97 14.55
CA ARG A 133 -8.39 -13.08 15.46
C ARG A 133 -7.02 -13.68 15.17
N LEU A 134 -6.68 -13.86 13.88
CA LEU A 134 -5.36 -14.38 13.48
C LEU A 134 -4.22 -13.43 13.90
N LEU A 135 -4.40 -12.11 13.75
CA LEU A 135 -3.41 -11.12 14.19
C LEU A 135 -3.21 -11.15 15.71
N LEU A 136 -4.29 -11.23 16.49
CA LEU A 136 -4.21 -11.34 17.95
C LEU A 136 -3.54 -12.64 18.40
N GLN A 137 -3.85 -13.76 17.74
CA GLN A 137 -3.19 -15.04 18.00
C GLN A 137 -1.69 -14.97 17.68
N ASN A 138 -1.31 -14.33 16.57
CA ASN A 138 0.09 -14.16 16.20
C ASN A 138 0.85 -13.30 17.22
N ASP A 139 0.24 -12.20 17.70
CA ASP A 139 0.84 -11.36 18.74
C ASP A 139 1.04 -12.14 20.05
N SER A 140 0.03 -12.92 20.46
CA SER A 140 0.14 -13.80 21.63
C SER A 140 1.28 -14.82 21.50
N LEU A 141 1.44 -15.44 20.32
CA LEU A 141 2.53 -16.38 20.06
C LEU A 141 3.90 -15.69 20.12
N ARG A 142 4.01 -14.47 19.56
CA ARG A 142 5.25 -13.67 19.63
C ARG A 142 5.64 -13.35 21.06
N VAL A 143 4.67 -12.95 21.89
CA VAL A 143 4.89 -12.68 23.31
C VAL A 143 5.33 -13.95 24.05
N ALA A 144 4.68 -15.10 23.80
CA ALA A 144 5.06 -16.37 24.40
C ALA A 144 6.49 -16.79 24.04
N ILE A 145 6.87 -16.70 22.76
CA ILE A 145 8.23 -17.01 22.31
C ILE A 145 9.26 -16.07 22.95
N ALA A 146 8.94 -14.78 23.08
CA ALA A 146 9.81 -13.82 23.74
C ALA A 146 10.00 -14.15 25.23
N ALA A 147 8.92 -14.51 25.93
CA ALA A 147 8.95 -14.91 27.34
C ALA A 147 9.75 -16.20 27.56
N GLU A 148 9.62 -17.18 26.67
CA GLU A 148 10.40 -18.42 26.70
C GLU A 148 11.91 -18.13 26.54
N ARG A 149 12.27 -17.27 25.59
CA ARG A 149 13.67 -16.85 25.39
C ARG A 149 14.27 -16.16 26.62
N ILE A 150 13.49 -15.30 27.28
CA ILE A 150 13.91 -14.64 28.52
C ILE A 150 14.10 -15.69 29.62
N SER A 151 13.15 -16.61 29.77
CA SER A 151 13.22 -17.68 30.78
C SER A 151 14.42 -18.60 30.57
N ALA A 152 14.71 -18.97 29.31
CA ALA A 152 15.90 -19.74 28.94
C ALA A 152 17.20 -18.97 29.23
N ALA A 153 17.23 -17.66 28.98
CA ALA A 153 18.38 -16.81 29.29
C ALA A 153 18.62 -16.64 30.80
N VAL A 154 17.56 -16.69 31.63
CA VAL A 154 17.65 -16.61 33.09
C VAL A 154 18.05 -17.95 33.72
N LEU A 155 17.54 -19.07 33.20
CA LEU A 155 17.81 -20.42 33.70
C LEU A 155 19.16 -21.00 33.28
N VAL A 156 19.87 -20.35 32.34
CA VAL A 156 21.26 -20.67 32.00
C VAL A 156 22.16 -19.59 32.60
N PRO A 157 22.65 -19.74 33.85
CA PRO A 157 23.71 -18.90 34.37
C PRO A 157 24.87 -18.88 33.37
N ARG A 158 25.44 -17.71 33.07
CA ARG A 158 26.59 -17.58 32.16
C ARG A 158 27.77 -18.49 32.55
N ASP A 159 27.86 -18.87 33.82
CA ASP A 159 28.88 -19.79 34.32
C ASP A 159 28.62 -21.27 33.95
N SER A 160 27.41 -21.63 33.54
CA SER A 160 27.08 -22.98 33.04
C SER A 160 27.39 -23.20 31.55
N LEU A 161 27.75 -22.14 30.82
CA LEU A 161 28.19 -22.21 29.43
C LEU A 161 29.68 -22.61 29.30
N LYS A 162 30.54 -22.13 30.21
CA LYS A 162 31.97 -22.51 30.26
C LYS A 162 32.22 -24.02 30.34
N PRO A 163 31.59 -24.78 31.26
CA PRO A 163 31.81 -26.23 31.32
C PRO A 163 31.29 -26.97 30.08
N ARG A 164 30.26 -26.44 29.39
CA ARG A 164 29.79 -27.00 28.13
C ARG A 164 30.74 -26.72 26.97
N ASP A 165 31.34 -25.53 26.92
CA ASP A 165 32.35 -25.20 25.92
C ASP A 165 33.61 -26.06 26.10
N ASP A 166 34.03 -26.29 27.35
CA ASP A 166 35.15 -27.20 27.68
C ASP A 166 34.85 -28.65 27.28
N GLU A 167 33.62 -29.12 27.53
CA GLU A 167 33.18 -30.46 27.14
C GLU A 167 33.10 -30.60 25.60
N VAL A 168 32.62 -29.58 24.89
CA VAL A 168 32.59 -29.57 23.41
C VAL A 168 34.01 -29.59 22.84
N VAL A 169 34.95 -28.85 23.44
CA VAL A 169 36.37 -28.86 23.02
C VAL A 169 36.97 -30.25 23.27
N LYS A 170 36.71 -30.86 24.42
CA LYS A 170 37.16 -32.21 24.74
C LYS A 170 36.61 -33.24 23.77
N LEU A 171 35.31 -33.22 23.50
CA LEU A 171 34.65 -34.14 22.56
C LEU A 171 35.20 -33.97 21.13
N ARG A 172 35.51 -32.73 20.70
CA ARG A 172 36.17 -32.49 19.41
C ARG A 172 37.58 -33.08 19.36
N ALA A 173 38.35 -32.95 20.44
CA ALA A 173 39.68 -33.55 20.53
C ALA A 173 39.62 -35.09 20.48
N GLU A 174 38.67 -35.71 21.19
CA GLU A 174 38.43 -37.15 21.14
C GLU A 174 38.02 -37.64 19.74
N LEU A 175 37.19 -36.86 19.03
CA LEU A 175 36.83 -37.17 17.64
C LEU A 175 38.02 -37.10 16.68
N GLU A 176 38.89 -36.09 16.81
CA GLU A 176 40.10 -36.00 15.99
C GLU A 176 41.09 -37.12 16.32
N GLN A 177 41.22 -37.49 17.60
CA GLN A 177 42.04 -38.63 18.00
C GLN A 177 41.53 -39.94 17.40
N THR A 178 40.23 -40.21 17.50
CA THR A 178 39.63 -41.43 16.93
C THR A 178 39.73 -41.48 15.41
N ARG A 179 39.59 -40.33 14.72
CA ARG A 179 39.86 -40.23 13.27
C ARG A 179 41.30 -40.58 12.92
N ALA A 180 42.27 -40.04 13.66
CA ALA A 180 43.68 -40.32 13.44
C ALA A 180 44.02 -41.81 13.67
N GLU A 181 43.40 -42.44 14.66
CA GLU A 181 43.53 -43.87 14.92
C GLU A 181 42.93 -44.72 13.80
N LEU A 182 41.74 -44.37 13.33
CA LEU A 182 41.10 -45.04 12.18
C LEU A 182 41.97 -44.94 10.93
N ASP A 183 42.57 -43.78 10.65
CA ASP A 183 43.48 -43.61 9.52
C ASP A 183 44.75 -44.45 9.65
N ARG A 184 45.31 -44.56 10.86
CA ARG A 184 46.46 -45.46 11.10
C ARG A 184 46.09 -46.92 10.86
N VAL A 185 44.93 -47.37 11.35
CA VAL A 185 44.43 -48.74 11.12
C VAL A 185 44.17 -48.96 9.64
N ARG A 186 43.56 -48.01 8.95
CA ARG A 186 43.31 -48.06 7.51
C ARG A 186 44.60 -48.17 6.70
N ARG A 187 45.66 -47.44 7.07
CA ARG A 187 46.99 -47.56 6.44
C ARG A 187 47.63 -48.92 6.69
N ARG A 188 47.42 -49.53 7.87
CA ARG A 188 47.90 -50.89 8.18
C ARG A 188 47.15 -51.98 7.43
N LEU A 189 45.84 -51.79 7.23
CA LEU A 189 44.97 -52.73 6.53
C LEU A 189 44.95 -52.51 5.01
N ALA A 190 45.57 -51.44 4.51
CA ALA A 190 45.71 -51.22 3.08
C ALA A 190 46.47 -52.41 2.46
N PRO A 191 45.87 -53.16 1.53
CA PRO A 191 46.49 -54.34 0.96
C PRO A 191 47.80 -53.94 0.28
N ARG A 192 48.87 -54.67 0.59
CA ARG A 192 50.18 -54.55 -0.04
C ARG A 192 49.98 -54.88 -1.53
N ARG A 193 49.77 -53.86 -2.37
CA ARG A 193 49.67 -54.03 -3.84
C ARG A 193 50.95 -54.73 -4.29
N ARG A 194 50.85 -56.02 -4.59
CA ARG A 194 51.90 -56.75 -5.30
C ARG A 194 51.97 -56.17 -6.72
N PRO A 195 53.17 -55.80 -7.21
CA PRO A 195 53.36 -55.40 -8.60
C PRO A 195 53.04 -56.56 -9.55
#